data_AF-W2D0P0-F1
#
_entry.id   AF-W2D0P0-F1
#
_cell.length_a   1.000
_cell.length_b   1.000
_cell.length_c   1.000
_cell.angle_alpha   90.00
_cell.angle_beta   90.00
_cell.angle_gamma   90.00
#
_symmetry.space_group_name_H-M   'P 1'
#
loop_
_entity.id
_entity.type
_entity.pdbx_description
1 polymer ?
#
loop_
_entity_poly.entity_id
_entity_poly.type
_entity_poly.pdbx_seq_one_letter_code
_entity_poly.pdbx_strand_id
1 'polypeptide(L)'
;MRKNIMLVFGTRPEAIKMAPLVKEFQKYPDKFRTTVCVTGQHREMLDQVLNIFDIIPDYDLNIMKSGQDLYDITSRILLGMRDVFSQAKPDIVMVHGDTTTSMAVALAAFYQQMRVGHVEAGLRTNNIYSPWPEEMNRQITGRIATYHFSPTSLGRDNLLQEGVHSNRIWVTGNTVIDALYAVLGRIKHNEALQLSLGKALDRAGYDVDRVSNENRFRRLVLITGHRRENFGKGFLQICHAIEMLSTTYPDVDFVYPMHLNPNVRKPIEKVFNETPRENLFFIEPLDYLPFVYLMKKSSLVLTDSGGIQEEAPSLGKPVLVMRDTTERPEALDAGTVKLVGTDCDKIISEVSSLLEDKEYYRRMSRAINPYGDGRACERIVSIFSLDG
;
A
#
# COMPACT_ATOMS: atom_id res chain seq x y z
N MET A 1 -23.68 19.09 -18.12
CA MET A 1 -22.50 19.89 -17.69
C MET A 1 -21.47 18.92 -17.13
N ARG A 2 -20.17 19.10 -17.41
CA ARG A 2 -19.13 18.20 -16.88
C ARG A 2 -19.04 18.35 -15.36
N LYS A 3 -19.10 17.25 -14.59
CA LYS A 3 -18.86 17.29 -13.13
C LYS A 3 -17.37 17.54 -12.88
N ASN A 4 -17.05 18.46 -11.99
CA ASN A 4 -15.69 18.81 -11.60
C ASN A 4 -15.26 17.97 -10.39
N ILE A 5 -14.35 17.02 -10.62
CA ILE A 5 -13.84 16.09 -9.61
C ILE A 5 -12.40 16.46 -9.28
N MET A 6 -12.15 16.85 -8.03
CA MET A 6 -10.80 17.10 -7.54
C MET A 6 -10.33 15.93 -6.69
N LEU A 7 -9.20 15.32 -7.04
CA LEU A 7 -8.54 14.28 -6.25
C LEU A 7 -7.36 14.89 -5.48
N VAL A 8 -7.34 14.69 -4.16
CA VAL A 8 -6.33 15.29 -3.28
C VAL A 8 -5.60 14.21 -2.48
N PHE A 9 -4.27 14.26 -2.49
CA PHE A 9 -3.41 13.33 -1.73
C PHE A 9 -2.05 13.97 -1.42
N GLY A 10 -1.38 13.50 -0.35
CA GLY A 10 -0.17 14.14 0.16
C GLY A 10 1.07 13.26 0.23
N THR A 11 0.87 11.95 0.33
CA THR A 11 1.92 10.97 0.61
C THR A 11 2.10 9.98 -0.55
N ARG A 12 3.25 9.29 -0.58
CA ARG A 12 3.52 8.23 -1.57
C ARG A 12 2.47 7.10 -1.52
N PRO A 13 2.07 6.54 -0.36
CA PRO A 13 1.03 5.51 -0.31
C PRO A 13 -0.32 6.00 -0.84
N GLU A 14 -0.76 7.21 -0.50
CA GLU A 14 -2.00 7.78 -1.05
C GLU A 14 -1.91 7.96 -2.56
N ALA A 15 -0.78 8.45 -3.09
CA ALA A 15 -0.60 8.61 -4.52
C ALA A 15 -0.67 7.29 -5.27
N ILE A 16 -0.08 6.20 -4.74
CA ILE A 16 -0.17 4.88 -5.37
C ILE A 16 -1.64 4.46 -5.50
N LYS A 17 -2.42 4.66 -4.43
CA LYS A 17 -3.83 4.23 -4.38
C LYS A 17 -4.78 5.17 -5.12
N MET A 18 -4.46 6.46 -5.24
CA MET A 18 -5.31 7.44 -5.93
C MET A 18 -4.98 7.60 -7.41
N ALA A 19 -3.74 7.32 -7.83
CA ALA A 19 -3.33 7.40 -9.23
C ALA A 19 -4.19 6.59 -10.22
N PRO A 20 -4.55 5.30 -9.97
CA PRO A 20 -5.44 4.59 -10.87
C PRO A 20 -6.83 5.24 -10.94
N LEU A 21 -7.31 5.85 -9.85
CA LEU A 21 -8.59 6.55 -9.84
C LEU A 21 -8.55 7.85 -10.66
N VAL A 22 -7.43 8.60 -10.59
CA VAL A 22 -7.19 9.74 -11.49
C VAL A 22 -7.28 9.29 -12.94
N LYS A 23 -6.61 8.19 -13.30
CA LYS A 23 -6.64 7.63 -14.65
C LYS A 23 -8.02 7.16 -15.08
N GLU A 24 -8.79 6.58 -14.18
CA GLU A 24 -10.14 6.13 -14.49
C GLU A 24 -11.08 7.31 -14.80
N PHE A 25 -11.04 8.38 -14.01
CA PHE A 25 -11.81 9.60 -14.33
C PHE A 25 -11.37 10.25 -15.65
N GLN A 26 -10.06 10.28 -15.92
CA GLN A 26 -9.48 10.83 -17.17
C GLN A 26 -9.92 10.08 -18.44
N LYS A 27 -10.43 8.85 -18.34
CA LYS A 27 -11.01 8.12 -19.50
C LYS A 27 -12.31 8.75 -20.02
N TYR A 28 -12.98 9.58 -19.22
CA TYR A 28 -14.30 10.15 -19.57
C TYR A 28 -14.28 11.70 -19.53
N PRO A 29 -13.46 12.36 -20.35
CA PRO A 29 -13.30 13.82 -20.32
C PRO A 29 -14.58 14.58 -20.68
N ASP A 30 -15.52 13.95 -21.39
CA ASP A 30 -16.82 14.55 -21.73
C ASP A 30 -17.80 14.57 -20.56
N LYS A 31 -17.55 13.75 -19.53
CA LYS A 31 -18.37 13.68 -18.31
C LYS A 31 -17.72 14.38 -17.13
N PHE A 32 -16.38 14.29 -17.03
CA PHE A 32 -15.64 14.78 -15.87
C PHE A 32 -14.56 15.78 -16.27
N ARG A 33 -14.50 16.89 -15.53
CA ARG A 33 -13.27 17.68 -15.40
C ARG A 33 -12.50 17.10 -14.22
N THR A 34 -11.37 16.47 -14.48
CA THR A 34 -10.54 15.83 -13.44
C THR A 34 -9.39 16.74 -13.09
N THR A 35 -9.25 17.07 -11.81
CA THR A 35 -8.19 17.94 -11.30
C THR A 35 -7.46 17.25 -10.15
N VAL A 36 -6.14 17.36 -10.11
CA VAL A 36 -5.29 16.76 -9.09
C VAL A 36 -4.66 17.86 -8.25
N CYS A 37 -4.81 17.77 -6.94
CA CYS A 37 -4.10 18.61 -5.98
C CYS A 37 -3.20 17.74 -5.11
N VAL A 38 -1.92 18.10 -5.04
CA VAL A 38 -0.98 17.45 -4.13
C VAL A 38 -0.61 18.37 -2.98
N THR A 39 -0.54 17.82 -1.77
CA THR A 39 -0.10 18.62 -0.61
C THR A 39 1.42 18.63 -0.46
N GLY A 40 2.11 17.62 -1.00
CA GLY A 40 3.56 17.56 -1.03
C GLY A 40 4.24 17.15 0.28
N GLN A 41 3.61 16.31 1.13
CA GLN A 41 4.21 15.86 2.42
C GLN A 41 5.53 15.10 2.24
N HIS A 42 5.67 14.36 1.13
CA HIS A 42 6.90 13.64 0.78
C HIS A 42 7.22 13.85 -0.70
N ARG A 43 7.65 15.07 -1.07
CA ARG A 43 7.73 15.51 -2.47
C ARG A 43 8.45 14.54 -3.41
N GLU A 44 9.69 14.19 -3.09
CA GLU A 44 10.50 13.32 -3.97
C GLU A 44 9.85 11.95 -4.17
N MET A 45 9.35 11.34 -3.09
CA MET A 45 8.69 10.03 -3.14
C MET A 45 7.33 10.08 -3.84
N LEU A 46 6.65 11.22 -3.77
CA LEU A 46 5.38 11.46 -4.45
C LEU A 46 5.60 11.59 -5.96
N ASP A 47 6.60 12.37 -6.37
CA ASP A 47 6.92 12.63 -7.78
C ASP A 47 7.27 11.32 -8.52
N GLN A 48 7.93 10.38 -7.86
CA GLN A 48 8.15 9.03 -8.39
C GLN A 48 6.84 8.35 -8.82
N VAL A 49 5.81 8.40 -7.96
CA VAL A 49 4.51 7.77 -8.24
C VAL A 49 3.77 8.51 -9.35
N LEU A 50 3.77 9.84 -9.32
CA LEU A 50 3.16 10.66 -10.35
C LEU A 50 3.75 10.35 -11.73
N ASN A 51 5.08 10.17 -11.82
CA ASN A 51 5.76 9.75 -13.05
C ASN A 51 5.40 8.31 -13.47
N ILE A 52 5.25 7.38 -12.51
CA ILE A 52 4.83 5.99 -12.79
C ILE A 52 3.44 5.94 -13.43
N PHE A 53 2.58 6.90 -13.10
CA PHE A 53 1.24 6.97 -13.67
C PHE A 53 1.09 8.09 -14.68
N ASP A 54 2.14 8.80 -15.11
CA ASP A 54 2.04 9.92 -16.04
C ASP A 54 0.96 10.95 -15.59
N ILE A 55 0.98 11.35 -14.32
CA ILE A 55 0.06 12.33 -13.71
C ILE A 55 0.81 13.63 -13.45
N ILE A 56 0.26 14.74 -13.95
CA ILE A 56 0.73 16.09 -13.65
C ILE A 56 -0.28 16.74 -12.70
N PRO A 57 0.13 17.18 -11.49
CA PRO A 57 -0.78 17.85 -10.58
C PRO A 57 -1.14 19.25 -11.10
N ASP A 58 -2.42 19.60 -11.06
CA ASP A 58 -2.91 20.95 -11.39
C ASP A 58 -2.59 21.95 -10.27
N TYR A 59 -2.58 21.46 -9.02
CA TYR A 59 -2.29 22.25 -7.83
C TYR A 59 -1.26 21.53 -6.97
N ASP A 60 -0.35 22.32 -6.40
CA ASP A 60 0.65 21.85 -5.45
C ASP A 60 0.74 22.84 -4.29
N LEU A 61 0.35 22.41 -3.09
CA LEU A 61 0.40 23.26 -1.90
C LEU A 61 1.82 23.42 -1.34
N ASN A 62 2.73 22.49 -1.68
CA ASN A 62 4.10 22.45 -1.19
C ASN A 62 4.22 22.76 0.32
N ILE A 63 3.48 22.01 1.16
CA ILE A 63 3.28 22.41 2.56
C ILE A 63 4.52 22.19 3.45
N MET A 64 5.48 21.37 2.99
CA MET A 64 6.55 20.85 3.84
C MET A 64 7.56 21.91 4.25
N LYS A 65 7.87 21.91 5.54
CA LYS A 65 8.93 22.70 6.17
C LYS A 65 9.65 21.85 7.22
N SER A 66 10.89 22.21 7.51
CA SER A 66 11.66 21.55 8.58
C SER A 66 10.98 21.78 9.93
N GLY A 67 10.93 20.72 10.76
CA GLY A 67 10.45 20.80 12.15
C GLY A 67 8.94 20.90 12.33
N GLN A 68 8.13 20.57 11.32
CA GLN A 68 6.66 20.62 11.42
C GLN A 68 6.08 19.58 12.36
N ASP A 69 4.99 19.96 13.03
CA ASP A 69 4.11 19.06 13.76
C ASP A 69 2.73 18.90 13.09
N LEU A 70 1.82 18.20 13.76
CA LEU A 70 0.45 17.99 13.25
C LEU A 70 -0.36 19.30 13.14
N TYR A 71 -0.11 20.31 13.98
CA TYR A 71 -0.79 21.61 13.91
C TYR A 71 -0.34 22.37 12.67
N ASP A 72 0.95 22.37 12.39
CA ASP A 72 1.51 23.00 11.20
C ASP A 72 0.97 22.36 9.92
N ILE A 73 0.99 21.03 9.82
CA ILE A 73 0.51 20.30 8.65
C ILE A 73 -0.98 20.58 8.44
N THR A 74 -1.79 20.46 9.50
CA THR A 74 -3.24 20.66 9.42
C THR A 74 -3.58 22.09 8.99
N SER A 75 -3.01 23.10 9.64
CA SER A 75 -3.30 24.50 9.36
C SER A 75 -2.89 24.93 7.95
N ARG A 76 -1.72 24.46 7.48
CA ARG A 76 -1.23 24.75 6.12
C ARG A 76 -2.11 24.14 5.04
N ILE A 77 -2.54 22.90 5.21
CA ILE A 77 -3.44 22.25 4.26
C ILE A 77 -4.78 22.96 4.25
N LEU A 78 -5.35 23.22 5.42
CA LEU A 78 -6.65 23.89 5.56
C LEU A 78 -6.66 25.27 4.86
N LEU A 79 -5.64 26.09 5.12
CA LEU A 79 -5.51 27.42 4.52
C LEU A 79 -5.16 27.36 3.03
N GLY A 80 -4.27 26.45 2.61
CA GLY A 80 -3.92 26.29 1.19
C GLY A 80 -5.11 25.81 0.35
N MET A 81 -5.91 24.88 0.88
CA MET A 81 -7.10 24.38 0.19
C MET A 81 -8.19 25.43 0.05
N ARG A 82 -8.30 26.42 0.96
CA ARG A 82 -9.21 27.56 0.79
C ARG A 82 -8.99 28.25 -0.56
N ASP A 83 -7.73 28.55 -0.87
CA ASP A 83 -7.35 29.28 -2.07
C ASP A 83 -7.52 28.39 -3.32
N VAL A 84 -7.11 27.11 -3.25
CA VAL A 84 -7.34 26.13 -4.32
C VAL A 84 -8.83 25.98 -4.63
N PHE A 85 -9.69 25.80 -3.63
CA PHE A 85 -11.13 25.65 -3.83
C PHE A 85 -11.79 26.90 -4.39
N SER A 86 -11.34 28.10 -3.99
CA SER A 86 -11.84 29.35 -4.55
C SER A 86 -11.62 29.48 -6.06
N GLN A 87 -10.51 28.91 -6.55
CA GLN A 87 -10.11 28.93 -7.97
C GLN A 87 -10.72 27.77 -8.74
N ALA A 88 -10.57 26.55 -8.23
CA ALA A 88 -10.94 25.32 -8.93
C ALA A 88 -12.44 25.03 -8.89
N LYS A 89 -13.12 25.42 -7.79
CA LYS A 89 -14.55 25.18 -7.52
C LYS A 89 -15.00 23.76 -7.89
N PRO A 90 -14.43 22.71 -7.28
CA PRO A 90 -14.85 21.34 -7.55
C PRO A 90 -16.27 21.07 -7.04
N ASP A 91 -17.01 20.23 -7.75
CA ASP A 91 -18.32 19.74 -7.30
C ASP A 91 -18.14 18.68 -6.21
N ILE A 92 -17.08 17.87 -6.35
CA ILE A 92 -16.73 16.78 -5.44
C ILE A 92 -15.22 16.78 -5.21
N VAL A 93 -14.82 16.64 -3.94
CA VAL A 93 -13.43 16.47 -3.50
C VAL A 93 -13.22 15.03 -3.03
N MET A 94 -12.28 14.32 -3.65
CA MET A 94 -11.93 12.94 -3.33
C MET A 94 -10.68 12.92 -2.44
N VAL A 95 -10.80 12.30 -1.27
CA VAL A 95 -9.72 12.10 -0.31
C VAL A 95 -9.53 10.60 -0.04
N HIS A 96 -8.37 10.22 0.48
CA HIS A 96 -7.99 8.82 0.66
C HIS A 96 -7.61 8.50 2.11
N GLY A 97 -8.13 7.40 2.64
CA GLY A 97 -7.65 6.78 3.88
C GLY A 97 -7.70 7.73 5.07
N ASP A 98 -6.60 7.79 5.83
CA ASP A 98 -6.58 8.23 7.23
C ASP A 98 -5.46 9.23 7.56
N THR A 99 -4.90 9.87 6.54
CA THR A 99 -3.84 10.86 6.74
C THR A 99 -4.38 12.18 7.28
N THR A 100 -3.50 12.99 7.86
CA THR A 100 -3.81 14.39 8.21
C THR A 100 -4.23 15.19 6.96
N THR A 101 -3.70 14.85 5.78
CA THR A 101 -4.15 15.44 4.50
C THR A 101 -5.61 15.12 4.24
N SER A 102 -6.01 13.85 4.32
CA SER A 102 -7.40 13.42 4.10
C SER A 102 -8.37 14.18 5.00
N MET A 103 -8.06 14.24 6.30
CA MET A 103 -8.89 14.93 7.30
C MET A 103 -8.96 16.45 7.08
N ALA A 104 -7.82 17.12 6.89
CA ALA A 104 -7.77 18.57 6.72
C ALA A 104 -8.41 19.02 5.40
N VAL A 105 -8.24 18.26 4.32
CA VAL A 105 -8.88 18.54 3.02
C VAL A 105 -10.41 18.35 3.12
N ALA A 106 -10.87 17.28 3.77
CA ALA A 106 -12.29 17.06 3.99
C ALA A 106 -12.90 18.22 4.80
N LEU A 107 -12.23 18.67 5.86
CA LEU A 107 -12.68 19.83 6.65
C LEU A 107 -12.70 21.13 5.84
N ALA A 108 -11.69 21.39 5.00
CA ALA A 108 -11.68 22.54 4.11
C ALA A 108 -12.86 22.51 3.12
N ALA A 109 -13.17 21.33 2.56
CA ALA A 109 -14.27 21.14 1.63
C ALA A 109 -15.62 21.35 2.32
N PHE A 110 -15.77 20.86 3.55
CA PHE A 110 -16.93 21.09 4.40
C PHE A 110 -17.19 22.58 4.64
N TYR A 111 -16.16 23.39 4.93
CA TYR A 111 -16.32 24.83 5.11
C TYR A 111 -16.83 25.58 3.87
N GLN A 112 -16.66 25.00 2.68
CA GLN A 112 -17.23 25.52 1.44
C GLN A 112 -18.47 24.75 0.96
N GLN A 113 -19.04 23.89 1.82
CA GLN A 113 -20.23 23.08 1.53
C GLN A 113 -20.07 22.18 0.28
N MET A 114 -18.84 21.76 -0.02
CA MET A 114 -18.53 20.86 -1.11
C MET A 114 -18.76 19.40 -0.69
N ARG A 115 -19.15 18.54 -1.65
CA ARG A 115 -19.30 17.11 -1.38
C ARG A 115 -17.93 16.45 -1.29
N VAL A 116 -17.79 15.49 -0.37
CA VAL A 116 -16.54 14.75 -0.17
C VAL A 116 -16.76 13.27 -0.48
N GLY A 117 -15.87 12.69 -1.28
CA GLY A 117 -15.76 11.25 -1.48
C GLY A 117 -14.55 10.69 -0.73
N HIS A 118 -14.78 9.73 0.17
CA HIS A 118 -13.75 9.10 0.99
C HIS A 118 -13.42 7.72 0.42
N VAL A 119 -12.26 7.62 -0.24
CA VAL A 119 -11.70 6.35 -0.73
C VAL A 119 -11.01 5.63 0.42
N GLU A 120 -11.14 4.31 0.49
CA GLU A 120 -10.67 3.48 1.61
C GLU A 120 -11.41 3.79 2.93
N ALA A 121 -12.74 3.98 2.84
CA ALA A 121 -13.55 4.34 4.00
C ALA A 121 -13.92 3.12 4.87
N GLY A 122 -14.00 3.34 6.18
CA GLY A 122 -14.62 2.40 7.14
C GLY A 122 -13.68 1.48 7.91
N LEU A 123 -12.36 1.57 7.72
CA LEU A 123 -11.39 0.86 8.57
C LEU A 123 -11.43 1.41 10.00
N ARG A 124 -11.44 0.55 11.02
CA ARG A 124 -11.51 0.95 12.44
C ARG A 124 -10.67 0.07 13.33
N THR A 125 -10.12 0.68 14.39
CA THR A 125 -9.55 -0.03 15.55
C THR A 125 -10.37 0.18 16.82
N ASN A 126 -11.30 1.14 16.82
CA ASN A 126 -12.09 1.56 17.99
C ASN A 126 -11.22 2.11 19.15
N ASN A 127 -9.98 2.52 18.85
CA ASN A 127 -9.09 3.18 19.78
C ASN A 127 -8.54 4.46 19.15
N ILE A 128 -9.06 5.61 19.56
CA ILE A 128 -8.70 6.93 18.99
C ILE A 128 -7.21 7.30 19.16
N TYR A 129 -6.49 6.60 20.04
CA TYR A 129 -5.06 6.78 20.28
C TYR A 129 -4.21 5.65 19.69
N SER A 130 -4.79 4.72 18.93
CA SER A 130 -4.03 3.63 18.30
C SER A 130 -4.73 3.05 17.06
N PRO A 131 -4.14 3.21 15.86
CA PRO A 131 -2.98 4.05 15.54
C PRO A 131 -3.29 5.55 15.68
N TRP A 132 -2.30 6.31 16.13
CA TRP A 132 -2.41 7.76 16.32
C TRP A 132 -1.51 8.50 15.33
N PRO A 133 -2.02 9.53 14.61
CA PRO A 133 -3.37 10.12 14.70
C PRO A 133 -4.43 9.48 13.76
N GLU A 134 -4.10 8.40 13.08
CA GLU A 134 -4.85 7.91 11.93
C GLU A 134 -6.28 7.47 12.27
N GLU A 135 -6.54 6.87 13.44
CA GLU A 135 -7.91 6.50 13.84
C GLU A 135 -8.85 7.70 13.89
N MET A 136 -8.40 8.79 14.50
CA MET A 136 -9.23 10.00 14.57
C MET A 136 -9.38 10.65 13.19
N ASN A 137 -8.32 10.70 12.38
CA ASN A 137 -8.38 11.27 11.04
C ASN A 137 -9.47 10.61 10.18
N ARG A 138 -9.50 9.27 10.10
CA ARG A 138 -10.49 8.56 9.28
C ARG A 138 -11.92 8.64 9.83
N GLN A 139 -12.08 8.75 11.14
CA GLN A 139 -13.39 8.98 11.74
C GLN A 139 -13.90 10.39 11.42
N ILE A 140 -13.07 11.43 11.53
CA ILE A 140 -13.45 12.81 11.16
C ILE A 140 -13.78 12.89 9.67
N THR A 141 -12.94 12.36 8.78
CA THR A 141 -13.22 12.31 7.35
C THR A 141 -14.53 11.56 7.06
N GLY A 142 -14.75 10.43 7.74
CA GLY A 142 -15.99 9.66 7.62
C GLY A 142 -17.25 10.41 8.08
N ARG A 143 -17.15 11.35 9.03
CA ARG A 143 -18.30 12.19 9.41
C ARG A 143 -18.62 13.28 8.39
N ILE A 144 -17.62 13.73 7.66
CA ILE A 144 -17.76 14.80 6.66
C ILE A 144 -18.19 14.24 5.29
N ALA A 145 -17.73 13.03 4.95
CA ALA A 145 -17.91 12.46 3.64
C ALA A 145 -19.39 12.27 3.25
N THR A 146 -19.67 12.58 1.98
CA THR A 146 -20.95 12.32 1.32
C THR A 146 -20.97 10.93 0.68
N TYR A 147 -19.82 10.49 0.16
CA TYR A 147 -19.65 9.19 -0.47
C TYR A 147 -18.56 8.39 0.24
N HIS A 148 -18.85 7.13 0.58
CA HIS A 148 -17.92 6.23 1.24
C HIS A 148 -17.61 5.04 0.33
N PHE A 149 -16.34 4.89 -0.06
CA PHE A 149 -15.88 3.77 -0.87
C PHE A 149 -15.09 2.82 0.03
N SER A 150 -15.79 1.81 0.55
CA SER A 150 -15.23 0.83 1.47
C SER A 150 -14.55 -0.32 0.70
N PRO A 151 -13.33 -0.72 1.08
CA PRO A 151 -12.67 -1.85 0.42
C PRO A 151 -13.43 -3.16 0.59
N THR A 152 -13.98 -3.41 1.77
CA THR A 152 -14.62 -4.66 2.16
C THR A 152 -15.99 -4.43 2.81
N SER A 153 -16.77 -5.50 2.98
CA SER A 153 -18.04 -5.46 3.72
C SER A 153 -17.83 -5.10 5.19
N LEU A 154 -16.70 -5.46 5.80
CA LEU A 154 -16.38 -5.07 7.17
C LEU A 154 -16.29 -3.55 7.31
N GLY A 155 -15.61 -2.88 6.37
CA GLY A 155 -15.54 -1.42 6.34
C GLY A 155 -16.92 -0.76 6.19
N ARG A 156 -17.79 -1.34 5.35
CA ARG A 156 -19.19 -0.91 5.22
C ARG A 156 -19.93 -1.06 6.55
N ASP A 157 -19.80 -2.20 7.21
CA ASP A 157 -20.54 -2.50 8.43
C ASP A 157 -20.11 -1.60 9.60
N ASN A 158 -18.83 -1.25 9.70
CA ASN A 158 -18.34 -0.25 10.64
C ASN A 158 -19.01 1.13 10.42
N LEU A 159 -19.12 1.58 9.16
CA LEU A 159 -19.77 2.84 8.82
C LEU A 159 -21.28 2.82 9.12
N LEU A 160 -21.95 1.69 8.89
CA LEU A 160 -23.36 1.50 9.24
C LEU A 160 -23.58 1.60 10.75
N GLN A 161 -22.70 0.99 11.56
CA GLN A 161 -22.75 1.08 13.03
C GLN A 161 -22.54 2.52 13.53
N GLU A 162 -21.77 3.32 12.78
CA GLU A 162 -21.59 4.75 13.05
C GLU A 162 -22.80 5.62 12.64
N GLY A 163 -23.82 5.04 12.00
CA GLY A 163 -25.02 5.75 11.56
C GLY A 163 -24.91 6.38 10.17
N VAL A 164 -23.92 6.00 9.36
CA VAL A 164 -23.86 6.40 7.94
C VAL A 164 -24.98 5.68 7.19
N HIS A 165 -25.78 6.40 6.41
CA HIS A 165 -26.84 5.80 5.61
C HIS A 165 -26.27 4.86 4.54
N SER A 166 -26.88 3.68 4.39
CA SER A 166 -26.43 2.65 3.44
C SER A 166 -26.35 3.12 1.99
N ASN A 167 -27.21 4.05 1.58
CA ASN A 167 -27.18 4.64 0.23
C ASN A 167 -26.00 5.60 -0.03
N ARG A 168 -25.13 5.81 0.96
CA ARG A 168 -23.88 6.57 0.85
C ARG A 168 -22.63 5.69 0.90
N ILE A 169 -22.79 4.37 0.97
CA ILE A 169 -21.70 3.43 1.17
C ILE A 169 -21.67 2.42 0.03
N TRP A 170 -20.53 2.30 -0.62
CA TRP A 170 -20.28 1.33 -1.69
C TRP A 170 -19.08 0.48 -1.34
N VAL A 171 -19.24 -0.84 -1.45
CA VAL A 171 -18.10 -1.77 -1.36
C VAL A 171 -17.45 -1.84 -2.74
N THR A 172 -16.22 -1.34 -2.84
CA THR A 172 -15.53 -1.16 -4.12
C THR A 172 -14.36 -2.12 -4.33
N GLY A 173 -13.81 -2.70 -3.26
CA GLY A 173 -12.42 -3.14 -3.26
C GLY A 173 -11.46 -1.97 -3.00
N ASN A 174 -10.20 -2.28 -2.75
CA ASN A 174 -9.12 -1.33 -2.54
C ASN A 174 -8.47 -0.97 -3.88
N THR A 175 -8.30 0.33 -4.13
CA THR A 175 -7.66 0.85 -5.35
C THR A 175 -6.17 0.53 -5.42
N VAL A 176 -5.54 0.06 -4.33
CA VAL A 176 -4.17 -0.48 -4.37
C VAL A 176 -4.05 -1.69 -5.31
N ILE A 177 -5.13 -2.47 -5.48
CA ILE A 177 -5.14 -3.62 -6.39
C ILE A 177 -5.21 -3.15 -7.85
N ASP A 178 -6.01 -2.11 -8.13
CA ASP A 178 -6.03 -1.44 -9.43
C ASP A 178 -4.62 -0.88 -9.78
N ALA A 179 -3.95 -0.25 -8.80
CA ALA A 179 -2.59 0.27 -8.96
C ALA A 179 -1.58 -0.85 -9.28
N LEU A 180 -1.64 -1.94 -8.52
CA LEU A 180 -0.80 -3.12 -8.70
C LEU A 180 -0.96 -3.70 -10.12
N TYR A 181 -2.20 -3.92 -10.56
CA TYR A 181 -2.47 -4.46 -11.90
C TYR A 181 -2.07 -3.51 -13.03
N ALA A 182 -2.27 -2.19 -12.86
CA ALA A 182 -1.81 -1.20 -13.81
C ALA A 182 -0.28 -1.26 -13.99
N VAL A 183 0.46 -1.34 -12.89
CA VAL A 183 1.93 -1.48 -12.91
C VAL A 183 2.36 -2.80 -13.55
N LEU A 184 1.77 -3.92 -13.17
CA LEU A 184 2.09 -5.23 -13.77
C LEU A 184 1.81 -5.26 -15.28
N GLY A 185 0.72 -4.63 -15.72
CA GLY A 185 0.40 -4.46 -17.13
C GLY A 185 1.48 -3.67 -17.86
N ARG A 186 1.90 -2.53 -17.30
CA ARG A 186 2.98 -1.70 -17.85
C ARG A 186 4.30 -2.48 -17.96
N ILE A 187 4.66 -3.25 -16.93
CA ILE A 187 5.86 -4.11 -16.93
C ILE A 187 5.75 -5.19 -18.00
N LYS A 188 4.62 -5.91 -18.07
CA LYS A 188 4.43 -7.04 -18.99
C LYS A 188 4.58 -6.63 -20.47
N HIS A 189 4.15 -5.42 -20.82
CA HIS A 189 4.14 -4.93 -22.19
C HIS A 189 5.32 -4.02 -22.55
N ASN A 190 6.35 -3.93 -21.70
CA ASN A 190 7.50 -3.05 -21.94
C ASN A 190 8.82 -3.76 -21.58
N GLU A 191 9.50 -4.32 -22.58
CA GLU A 191 10.78 -5.01 -22.41
C GLU A 191 11.90 -4.08 -21.91
N ALA A 192 11.95 -2.84 -22.42
CA ALA A 192 12.92 -1.85 -21.97
C ALA A 192 12.74 -1.53 -20.47
N LEU A 193 11.50 -1.46 -20.00
CA LEU A 193 11.19 -1.30 -18.59
C LEU A 193 11.64 -2.53 -17.78
N GLN A 194 11.36 -3.75 -18.23
CA GLN A 194 11.83 -4.98 -17.56
C GLN A 194 13.36 -5.01 -17.43
N LEU A 195 14.10 -4.66 -18.49
CA LEU A 195 15.55 -4.58 -18.46
C LEU A 195 16.03 -3.49 -17.48
N SER A 196 15.37 -2.33 -17.46
CA SER A 196 15.72 -1.25 -16.52
C SER A 196 15.45 -1.64 -15.07
N LEU A 197 14.40 -2.43 -14.80
CA LEU A 197 14.07 -2.93 -13.48
C LEU A 197 15.06 -4.00 -13.03
N GLY A 198 15.49 -4.90 -13.94
CA GLY A 198 16.58 -5.84 -13.65
C GLY A 198 17.85 -5.13 -13.23
N LYS A 199 18.26 -4.09 -13.98
CA LYS A 199 19.41 -3.24 -13.62
C LYS A 199 19.21 -2.48 -12.30
N ALA A 200 18.00 -2.05 -11.98
CA ALA A 200 17.71 -1.37 -10.72
C ALA A 200 17.84 -2.33 -9.53
N LEU A 201 17.37 -3.58 -9.66
CA LEU A 201 17.53 -4.61 -8.65
C LEU A 201 19.00 -5.02 -8.48
N ASP A 202 19.75 -5.16 -9.57
CA ASP A 202 21.18 -5.44 -9.55
C ASP A 202 21.95 -4.37 -8.77
N ARG A 203 21.69 -3.09 -9.05
CA ARG A 203 22.25 -1.95 -8.29
C ARG A 203 21.86 -1.94 -6.82
N ALA A 204 20.65 -2.42 -6.49
CA ALA A 204 20.21 -2.53 -5.10
C ALA A 204 20.92 -3.69 -4.37
N GLY A 205 21.47 -4.67 -5.12
CA GLY A 205 22.23 -5.80 -4.59
C GLY A 205 21.63 -7.17 -4.91
N TYR A 206 20.69 -7.28 -5.86
CA TYR A 206 20.08 -8.57 -6.25
C TYR A 206 19.92 -8.74 -7.76
N ASP A 207 20.57 -9.77 -8.31
CA ASP A 207 20.38 -10.22 -9.68
C ASP A 207 19.08 -11.04 -9.81
N VAL A 208 18.07 -10.46 -10.45
CA VAL A 208 16.74 -11.07 -10.66
C VAL A 208 16.75 -12.20 -11.70
N ASP A 209 17.81 -12.33 -12.50
CA ASP A 209 17.92 -13.41 -13.48
C ASP A 209 18.16 -14.77 -12.81
N ARG A 210 18.65 -14.76 -11.56
CA ARG A 210 18.77 -15.94 -10.69
C ARG A 210 17.46 -16.73 -10.51
N VAL A 211 16.32 -16.05 -10.62
CA VAL A 211 14.97 -16.63 -10.45
C VAL A 211 14.16 -16.60 -11.74
N SER A 212 14.75 -16.08 -12.82
CA SER A 212 14.10 -15.93 -14.13
C SER A 212 14.70 -16.83 -15.21
N ASN A 213 15.82 -17.49 -14.94
CA ASN A 213 16.55 -18.31 -15.91
C ASN A 213 15.97 -19.74 -16.01
N GLU A 214 15.60 -20.16 -17.21
CA GLU A 214 15.03 -21.48 -17.52
C GLU A 214 15.95 -22.65 -17.13
N ASN A 215 17.26 -22.40 -17.01
CA ASN A 215 18.26 -23.43 -16.67
C ASN A 215 18.54 -23.56 -15.17
N ARG A 216 18.09 -22.61 -14.33
CA ARG A 216 18.26 -22.61 -12.86
C ARG A 216 17.06 -21.96 -12.18
N PHE A 217 16.02 -22.73 -11.89
CA PHE A 217 14.86 -22.24 -11.15
C PHE A 217 15.18 -22.16 -9.64
N ARG A 218 15.69 -21.02 -9.19
CA ARG A 218 15.71 -20.68 -7.76
C ARG A 218 14.35 -20.11 -7.37
N ARG A 219 13.89 -20.44 -6.18
CA ARG A 219 12.72 -19.79 -5.57
C ARG A 219 13.17 -18.54 -4.82
N LEU A 220 12.25 -17.59 -4.64
CA LEU A 220 12.52 -16.35 -3.94
C LEU A 220 11.55 -16.16 -2.78
N VAL A 221 12.08 -15.95 -1.58
CA VAL A 221 11.32 -15.46 -0.42
C VAL A 221 11.58 -13.97 -0.29
N LEU A 222 10.55 -13.16 -0.51
CA LEU A 222 10.65 -11.71 -0.34
C LEU A 222 10.37 -11.37 1.13
N ILE A 223 11.31 -10.68 1.77
CA ILE A 223 11.25 -10.32 3.18
C ILE A 223 11.11 -8.82 3.33
N THR A 224 10.17 -8.36 4.16
CA THR A 224 10.11 -6.95 4.56
C THR A 224 9.82 -6.84 6.06
N GLY A 225 10.63 -6.07 6.78
CA GLY A 225 10.52 -5.92 8.22
C GLY A 225 10.96 -4.53 8.66
N HIS A 226 10.13 -3.81 9.41
CA HIS A 226 10.43 -2.45 9.90
C HIS A 226 9.51 -1.93 11.02
N ARG A 227 8.49 -2.68 11.46
CA ARG A 227 7.55 -2.22 12.49
C ARG A 227 8.26 -2.05 13.83
N ARG A 228 7.93 -0.95 14.51
CA ARG A 228 8.54 -0.60 15.81
C ARG A 228 8.26 -1.64 16.88
N GLU A 229 7.07 -2.25 16.85
CA GLU A 229 6.67 -3.31 17.78
C GLU A 229 7.57 -4.55 17.73
N ASN A 230 8.26 -4.77 16.60
CA ASN A 230 9.17 -5.90 16.44
C ASN A 230 10.58 -5.60 16.99
N PHE A 231 10.94 -4.34 17.25
CA PHE A 231 12.32 -3.97 17.63
C PHE A 231 12.83 -4.71 18.88
N GLY A 232 14.15 -4.91 18.93
CA GLY A 232 14.80 -5.63 20.02
C GLY A 232 14.70 -7.14 19.85
N LYS A 233 14.14 -7.84 20.84
CA LYS A 233 14.16 -9.31 20.89
C LYS A 233 13.41 -9.96 19.72
N GLY A 234 12.22 -9.44 19.37
CA GLY A 234 11.41 -10.02 18.29
C GLY A 234 12.14 -9.96 16.94
N PHE A 235 12.76 -8.83 16.63
CA PHE A 235 13.51 -8.66 15.39
C PHE A 235 14.76 -9.54 15.33
N LEU A 236 15.44 -9.76 16.45
CA LEU A 236 16.54 -10.74 16.51
C LEU A 236 16.07 -12.17 16.24
N GLN A 237 14.90 -12.56 16.75
CA GLN A 237 14.33 -13.88 16.47
C GLN A 237 13.98 -14.05 14.99
N ILE A 238 13.43 -13.01 14.35
CA ILE A 238 13.22 -12.98 12.89
C ILE A 238 14.55 -13.18 12.15
N CYS A 239 15.62 -12.47 12.53
CA CYS A 239 16.94 -12.64 11.92
C CYS A 239 17.43 -14.09 12.05
N HIS A 240 17.35 -14.69 13.24
CA HIS A 240 17.77 -16.08 13.43
C HIS A 240 16.92 -17.08 12.62
N ALA A 241 15.62 -16.83 12.47
CA ALA A 241 14.77 -17.66 11.62
C ALA A 241 15.22 -17.60 10.14
N ILE A 242 15.48 -16.40 9.63
CA ILE A 242 15.98 -16.19 8.26
C ILE A 242 17.35 -16.86 8.07
N GLU A 243 18.23 -16.74 9.07
CA GLU A 243 19.53 -17.40 9.06
C GLU A 243 19.40 -18.92 8.94
N MET A 244 18.58 -19.54 9.78
CA MET A 244 18.33 -20.98 9.77
C MET A 244 17.70 -21.43 8.44
N LEU A 245 16.71 -20.69 7.94
CA LEU A 245 16.07 -20.97 6.65
C LEU A 245 17.05 -20.88 5.48
N SER A 246 17.92 -19.86 5.46
CA SER A 246 18.94 -19.71 4.41
C SER A 246 19.97 -20.86 4.42
N THR A 247 20.26 -21.43 5.60
CA THR A 247 21.09 -22.64 5.74
C THR A 247 20.38 -23.88 5.21
N THR A 248 19.09 -24.01 5.56
CA THR A 248 18.28 -25.20 5.27
C THR A 248 17.94 -25.30 3.78
N TYR A 249 17.73 -24.16 3.11
CA TYR A 249 17.31 -24.08 1.71
C TYR A 249 18.34 -23.34 0.83
N PRO A 250 19.50 -23.94 0.51
CA PRO A 250 20.55 -23.30 -0.29
C PRO A 250 20.14 -23.02 -1.74
N ASP A 251 19.04 -23.60 -2.23
CA ASP A 251 18.42 -23.39 -3.54
C ASP A 251 17.38 -22.24 -3.58
N VAL A 252 17.07 -21.66 -2.42
CA VAL A 252 16.09 -20.57 -2.27
C VAL A 252 16.83 -19.27 -1.94
N ASP A 253 16.53 -18.22 -2.70
CA ASP A 253 17.02 -16.86 -2.43
C ASP A 253 16.10 -16.15 -1.43
N PHE A 254 16.67 -15.61 -0.37
CA PHE A 254 16.00 -14.79 0.63
C PHE A 254 16.41 -13.34 0.40
N VAL A 255 15.48 -12.51 -0.09
CA VAL A 255 15.77 -11.13 -0.48
C VAL A 255 15.06 -10.18 0.45
N TYR A 256 15.83 -9.35 1.15
CA TYR A 256 15.35 -8.39 2.14
C TYR A 256 15.78 -6.95 1.76
N PRO A 257 14.89 -6.15 1.15
CA PRO A 257 15.05 -4.70 1.05
C PRO A 257 15.04 -4.05 2.44
N MET A 258 16.22 -3.69 2.95
CA MET A 258 16.42 -3.26 4.33
C MET A 258 16.01 -1.81 4.54
N HIS A 259 15.08 -1.58 5.47
CA HIS A 259 14.74 -0.23 5.90
C HIS A 259 15.99 0.54 6.40
N LEU A 260 16.04 1.85 6.15
CA LEU A 260 17.14 2.74 6.58
C LEU A 260 17.26 2.92 8.10
N ASN A 261 16.36 2.32 8.89
CA ASN A 261 16.29 2.57 10.33
C ASN A 261 17.42 1.79 11.02
N PRO A 262 18.27 2.44 11.84
CA PRO A 262 19.34 1.75 12.57
C PRO A 262 18.85 0.61 13.46
N ASN A 263 17.61 0.68 13.98
CA ASN A 263 17.00 -0.38 14.79
C ASN A 263 16.65 -1.63 13.98
N VAL A 264 16.69 -1.55 12.64
CA VAL A 264 16.53 -2.67 11.71
C VAL A 264 17.91 -3.13 11.21
N ARG A 265 18.79 -2.20 10.81
CA ARG A 265 20.11 -2.53 10.26
C ARG A 265 21.08 -3.15 11.28
N LYS A 266 21.15 -2.60 12.51
CA LYS A 266 22.11 -3.09 13.52
C LYS A 266 21.87 -4.55 13.94
N PRO A 267 20.63 -5.02 14.18
CA PRO A 267 20.39 -6.43 14.44
C PRO A 267 20.76 -7.34 13.27
N ILE A 268 20.53 -6.91 12.02
CA ILE A 268 20.94 -7.67 10.83
C ILE A 268 22.47 -7.79 10.81
N GLU A 269 23.20 -6.67 10.92
CA GLU A 269 24.66 -6.68 11.00
C GLU A 269 25.16 -7.61 12.12
N LYS A 270 24.55 -7.54 13.30
CA LYS A 270 24.93 -8.39 14.45
C LYS A 270 24.79 -9.89 14.16
N VAL A 271 23.72 -10.32 13.48
CA VAL A 271 23.45 -11.74 13.23
C VAL A 271 24.22 -12.25 12.00
N PHE A 272 24.38 -11.43 10.97
CA PHE A 272 24.85 -11.88 9.66
C PHE A 272 26.29 -11.48 9.29
N ASN A 273 27.01 -10.72 10.13
CA ASN A 273 28.37 -10.24 9.79
C ASN A 273 29.45 -11.34 9.75
N GLU A 274 29.26 -12.49 10.40
CA GLU A 274 30.34 -13.47 10.56
C GLU A 274 30.49 -14.42 9.36
N THR A 275 29.44 -14.63 8.57
CA THR A 275 29.48 -15.57 7.44
C THR A 275 28.57 -15.10 6.30
N PRO A 276 29.12 -14.60 5.18
CA PRO A 276 28.33 -14.27 4.01
C PRO A 276 27.71 -15.54 3.42
N ARG A 277 26.45 -15.43 2.98
CA ARG A 277 25.66 -16.55 2.43
C ARG A 277 25.25 -16.23 1.00
N GLU A 278 25.47 -17.17 0.07
CA GLU A 278 25.25 -16.95 -1.37
C GLU A 278 23.77 -16.79 -1.77
N ASN A 279 22.85 -17.10 -0.87
CA ASN A 279 21.41 -17.10 -1.09
C ASN A 279 20.64 -16.14 -0.16
N LEU A 280 21.34 -15.26 0.57
CA LEU A 280 20.75 -14.26 1.45
C LEU A 280 21.19 -12.86 1.02
N PHE A 281 20.22 -12.04 0.61
CA PHE A 281 20.47 -10.74 -0.02
C PHE A 281 19.82 -9.63 0.79
N PHE A 282 20.65 -8.86 1.48
CA PHE A 282 20.26 -7.62 2.12
C PHE A 282 20.49 -6.47 1.14
N ILE A 283 19.41 -5.95 0.55
CA ILE A 283 19.46 -4.94 -0.50
C ILE A 283 18.97 -3.58 0.00
N GLU A 284 19.34 -2.52 -0.71
CA GLU A 284 18.82 -1.17 -0.41
C GLU A 284 17.30 -1.08 -0.68
N PRO A 285 16.56 -0.21 0.05
CA PRO A 285 15.13 -0.02 -0.15
C PRO A 285 14.77 0.23 -1.62
N LEU A 286 13.66 -0.38 -2.05
CA LEU A 286 13.19 -0.30 -3.43
C LEU A 286 12.06 0.74 -3.59
N ASP A 287 12.08 1.42 -4.73
CA ASP A 287 10.92 2.16 -5.22
C ASP A 287 9.79 1.21 -5.63
N TYR A 288 8.59 1.76 -5.83
CA TYR A 288 7.38 0.94 -6.00
C TYR A 288 7.46 -0.01 -7.20
N LEU A 289 7.93 0.45 -8.36
CA LEU A 289 8.06 -0.40 -9.56
C LEU A 289 9.01 -1.61 -9.36
N PRO A 290 10.29 -1.42 -8.97
CA PRO A 290 11.20 -2.56 -8.74
C PRO A 290 10.71 -3.45 -7.61
N PHE A 291 10.05 -2.90 -6.58
CA PHE A 291 9.47 -3.68 -5.50
C PHE A 291 8.32 -4.59 -5.99
N VAL A 292 7.36 -4.06 -6.78
CA VAL A 292 6.28 -4.85 -7.38
C VAL A 292 6.84 -5.91 -8.32
N TYR A 293 7.88 -5.58 -9.10
CA TYR A 293 8.54 -6.55 -9.97
C TYR A 293 9.19 -7.69 -9.18
N LEU A 294 9.88 -7.38 -8.09
CA LEU A 294 10.47 -8.38 -7.19
C LEU A 294 9.39 -9.25 -6.52
N MET A 295 8.31 -8.62 -6.04
CA MET A 295 7.16 -9.32 -5.45
C MET A 295 6.46 -10.25 -6.46
N LYS A 296 6.37 -9.86 -7.74
CA LYS A 296 5.86 -10.73 -8.81
C LYS A 296 6.73 -12.00 -8.97
N LYS A 297 8.04 -11.85 -8.83
CA LYS A 297 9.04 -12.93 -8.96
C LYS A 297 9.15 -13.81 -7.70
N SER A 298 8.64 -13.35 -6.55
CA SER A 298 8.66 -14.15 -5.32
C SER A 298 7.81 -15.41 -5.41
N SER A 299 8.15 -16.42 -4.62
CA SER A 299 7.33 -17.60 -4.37
C SER A 299 6.39 -17.35 -3.20
N LEU A 300 6.89 -16.74 -2.12
CA LEU A 300 6.11 -16.32 -0.95
C LEU A 300 6.70 -15.02 -0.36
N VAL A 301 5.95 -14.40 0.54
CA VAL A 301 6.33 -13.15 1.20
C VAL A 301 6.31 -13.32 2.72
N LEU A 302 7.38 -12.91 3.39
CA LEU A 302 7.47 -12.81 4.85
C LEU A 302 7.53 -11.33 5.23
N THR A 303 6.52 -10.81 5.93
CA THR A 303 6.36 -9.35 6.09
C THR A 303 5.78 -8.91 7.43
N ASP A 304 6.11 -7.69 7.88
CA ASP A 304 5.35 -6.98 8.92
C ASP A 304 4.58 -5.75 8.37
N SER A 305 4.52 -5.61 7.05
CA SER A 305 3.81 -4.52 6.37
C SER A 305 2.31 -4.80 6.28
N GLY A 306 1.50 -3.77 6.55
CA GLY A 306 0.05 -3.83 6.37
C GLY A 306 -0.34 -3.88 4.89
N GLY A 307 0.21 -2.99 4.06
CA GLY A 307 -0.15 -2.89 2.64
C GLY A 307 0.19 -4.14 1.82
N ILE A 308 1.28 -4.83 2.16
CA ILE A 308 1.70 -6.06 1.45
C ILE A 308 0.71 -7.21 1.68
N GLN A 309 -0.01 -7.22 2.81
CA GLN A 309 -1.08 -8.19 3.05
C GLN A 309 -2.26 -7.99 2.09
N GLU A 310 -2.44 -6.78 1.55
CA GLU A 310 -3.48 -6.50 0.54
C GLU A 310 -2.96 -6.76 -0.88
N GLU A 311 -1.70 -6.46 -1.18
CA GLU A 311 -1.15 -6.54 -2.54
C GLU A 311 -0.70 -7.95 -2.95
N ALA A 312 0.12 -8.61 -2.12
CA ALA A 312 0.77 -9.87 -2.48
C ALA A 312 -0.21 -11.02 -2.79
N PRO A 313 -1.37 -11.16 -2.09
CA PRO A 313 -2.37 -12.16 -2.46
C PRO A 313 -2.93 -12.02 -3.88
N SER A 314 -3.03 -10.80 -4.42
CA SER A 314 -3.47 -10.59 -5.82
C SER A 314 -2.50 -11.15 -6.85
N LEU A 315 -1.25 -11.39 -6.46
CA LEU A 315 -0.22 -12.03 -7.27
C LEU A 315 -0.15 -13.54 -7.02
N GLY A 316 -1.08 -14.08 -6.23
CA GLY A 316 -1.09 -15.46 -5.77
C GLY A 316 0.10 -15.81 -4.87
N LYS A 317 0.66 -14.84 -4.14
CA LYS A 317 1.80 -15.07 -3.23
C LYS A 317 1.27 -15.31 -1.82
N PRO A 318 1.51 -16.48 -1.22
CA PRO A 318 1.24 -16.69 0.20
C PRO A 318 2.03 -15.67 1.05
N VAL A 319 1.38 -15.12 2.09
CA VAL A 319 1.99 -14.13 2.97
C VAL A 319 2.03 -14.65 4.41
N LEU A 320 3.23 -14.67 4.99
CA LEU A 320 3.44 -14.90 6.41
C LEU A 320 3.72 -13.57 7.11
N VAL A 321 2.90 -13.23 8.10
CA VAL A 321 2.91 -11.93 8.76
C VAL A 321 3.65 -12.02 10.09
N MET A 322 4.76 -11.30 10.20
CA MET A 322 5.63 -11.26 11.38
C MET A 322 5.09 -10.33 12.48
N ARG A 323 3.81 -10.52 12.84
CA ARG A 323 3.08 -9.76 13.86
C ARG A 323 2.10 -10.67 14.58
N ASP A 324 1.80 -10.33 15.82
CA ASP A 324 0.81 -11.06 16.64
C ASP A 324 -0.63 -10.64 16.32
N THR A 325 -0.81 -9.45 15.73
CA THR A 325 -2.10 -8.90 15.33
C THR A 325 -2.00 -8.23 13.96
N THR A 326 -3.15 -8.01 13.31
CA THR A 326 -3.24 -7.28 12.05
C THR A 326 -4.53 -6.47 11.95
N GLU A 327 -4.44 -5.29 11.35
CA GLU A 327 -5.57 -4.45 10.93
C GLU A 327 -6.29 -4.96 9.67
N ARG A 328 -5.97 -6.19 9.24
CA ARG A 328 -6.47 -6.86 8.04
C ARG A 328 -7.07 -8.24 8.35
N PRO A 329 -8.11 -8.31 9.22
CA PRO A 329 -8.71 -9.58 9.63
C PRO A 329 -9.29 -10.35 8.44
N GLU A 330 -9.80 -9.66 7.41
CA GLU A 330 -10.39 -10.32 6.24
C GLU A 330 -9.37 -11.19 5.49
N ALA A 331 -8.09 -10.79 5.51
CA ALA A 331 -6.99 -11.54 4.89
C ALA A 331 -6.74 -12.88 5.60
N LEU A 332 -6.92 -12.91 6.92
CA LEU A 332 -6.80 -14.11 7.74
C LEU A 332 -7.96 -15.06 7.46
N ASP A 333 -9.19 -14.51 7.47
CA ASP A 333 -10.42 -15.28 7.21
C ASP A 333 -10.42 -15.88 5.79
N ALA A 334 -9.91 -15.13 4.81
CA ALA A 334 -9.76 -15.61 3.43
C ALA A 334 -8.64 -16.66 3.27
N GLY A 335 -7.73 -16.79 4.24
CA GLY A 335 -6.59 -17.70 4.17
C GLY A 335 -5.49 -17.26 3.19
N THR A 336 -5.48 -15.99 2.78
CA THR A 336 -4.42 -15.42 1.93
C THR A 336 -3.16 -15.08 2.73
N VAL A 337 -3.31 -14.82 4.03
CA VAL A 337 -2.22 -14.49 4.94
C VAL A 337 -2.28 -15.34 6.22
N LYS A 338 -1.15 -15.49 6.91
CA LYS A 338 -1.07 -16.18 8.21
C LYS A 338 -0.17 -15.43 9.19
N LEU A 339 -0.64 -15.20 10.42
CA LEU A 339 0.17 -14.61 11.49
C LEU A 339 1.17 -15.62 12.04
N VAL A 340 2.46 -15.30 11.94
CA VAL A 340 3.57 -16.08 12.50
C VAL A 340 4.22 -15.40 13.71
N GLY A 341 3.88 -14.13 14.00
CA GLY A 341 4.47 -13.39 15.10
C GLY A 341 5.97 -13.18 14.89
N THR A 342 6.72 -13.09 15.98
CA THR A 342 8.20 -13.00 15.95
C THR A 342 8.88 -14.27 16.47
N ASP A 343 8.13 -15.37 16.58
CA ASP A 343 8.63 -16.64 17.09
C ASP A 343 9.48 -17.36 16.03
N CYS A 344 10.73 -17.66 16.36
CA CYS A 344 11.71 -18.21 15.42
C CYS A 344 11.25 -19.57 14.84
N ASP A 345 10.82 -20.49 15.69
CA ASP A 345 10.43 -21.85 15.29
C ASP A 345 9.15 -21.84 14.44
N LYS A 346 8.20 -20.96 14.77
CA LYS A 346 6.98 -20.77 13.98
C LYS A 346 7.28 -20.17 12.60
N ILE A 347 8.18 -19.19 12.51
CA ILE A 347 8.61 -18.65 11.21
C ILE A 347 9.27 -19.75 10.37
N ILE A 348 10.21 -20.50 10.95
CA ILE A 348 10.91 -21.59 10.25
C ILE A 348 9.91 -22.63 9.75
N SER A 349 9.05 -23.14 10.63
CA SER A 349 8.09 -24.20 10.28
C SER A 349 7.09 -23.79 9.20
N GLU A 350 6.56 -22.56 9.24
CA GLU A 350 5.58 -22.09 8.25
C GLU A 350 6.22 -21.78 6.90
N VAL A 351 7.42 -21.19 6.88
CA VAL A 351 8.16 -20.99 5.61
C VAL A 351 8.52 -22.35 5.00
N SER A 352 9.03 -23.28 5.81
CA SER A 352 9.38 -24.64 5.39
C SER A 352 8.17 -25.36 4.80
N SER A 353 7.02 -25.29 5.48
CA SER A 353 5.77 -25.89 5.02
C SER A 353 5.32 -25.33 3.67
N LEU A 354 5.44 -24.02 3.43
CA LEU A 354 5.10 -23.41 2.14
C LEU A 354 6.11 -23.75 1.03
N LEU A 355 7.36 -24.05 1.38
CA LEU A 355 8.38 -24.49 0.42
C LEU A 355 8.25 -25.98 0.08
N GLU A 356 7.76 -26.81 0.99
CA GLU A 356 7.77 -28.27 0.83
C GLU A 356 6.39 -28.86 0.48
N ASP A 357 5.32 -28.33 1.08
CA ASP A 357 3.95 -28.78 0.84
C ASP A 357 3.27 -27.97 -0.28
N LYS A 358 3.21 -28.61 -1.45
CA LYS A 358 2.57 -28.03 -2.65
C LYS A 358 1.07 -27.79 -2.48
N GLU A 359 0.37 -28.61 -1.71
CA GLU A 359 -1.08 -28.41 -1.49
C GLU A 359 -1.34 -27.27 -0.54
N TYR A 360 -0.54 -27.15 0.54
CA TYR A 360 -0.61 -25.99 1.42
C TYR A 360 -0.31 -24.68 0.66
N TYR A 361 0.75 -24.67 -0.15
CA TYR A 361 1.08 -23.53 -1.00
C TYR A 361 -0.07 -23.16 -1.94
N ARG A 362 -0.62 -24.14 -2.68
CA ARG A 362 -1.73 -23.91 -3.62
C ARG A 362 -2.97 -23.37 -2.93
N ARG A 363 -3.29 -23.85 -1.72
CA ARG A 363 -4.44 -23.39 -0.94
C ARG A 363 -4.34 -21.89 -0.65
N MET A 364 -3.19 -21.42 -0.17
CA MET A 364 -2.98 -19.98 0.11
C MET A 364 -2.85 -19.16 -1.19
N SER A 365 -2.13 -19.67 -2.18
CA SER A 365 -1.87 -18.99 -3.46
C SER A 365 -3.14 -18.78 -4.30
N ARG A 366 -4.13 -19.67 -4.19
CA ARG A 366 -5.41 -19.60 -4.91
C ARG A 366 -6.54 -18.97 -4.10
N ALA A 367 -6.30 -18.62 -2.84
CA ALA A 367 -7.30 -17.95 -2.02
C ALA A 367 -7.65 -16.58 -2.65
N ILE A 368 -8.94 -16.25 -2.62
CA ILE A 368 -9.43 -15.00 -3.21
C ILE A 368 -8.99 -13.85 -2.30
N ASN A 369 -8.39 -12.81 -2.89
CA ASN A 369 -8.04 -11.62 -2.15
C ASN A 369 -9.31 -10.85 -1.73
N PRO A 370 -9.61 -10.74 -0.42
CA PRO A 370 -10.82 -10.06 0.05
C PRO A 370 -10.81 -8.55 -0.23
N TYR A 371 -9.63 -7.96 -0.46
CA TYR A 371 -9.47 -6.53 -0.70
C TYR A 371 -9.77 -6.12 -2.15
N GLY A 372 -10.09 -7.05 -3.05
CA GLY A 372 -10.69 -6.72 -4.33
C GLY A 372 -10.03 -7.38 -5.53
N ASP A 373 -10.59 -7.05 -6.70
CA ASP A 373 -10.33 -7.67 -7.99
C ASP A 373 -9.68 -6.70 -9.00
N GLY A 374 -9.20 -5.55 -8.53
CA GLY A 374 -8.60 -4.51 -9.37
C GLY A 374 -9.60 -3.75 -10.23
N ARG A 375 -10.87 -3.68 -9.81
CA ARG A 375 -11.93 -2.87 -10.45
C ARG A 375 -12.53 -1.82 -9.51
N ALA A 376 -11.82 -1.44 -8.45
CA ALA A 376 -12.31 -0.46 -7.50
C ALA A 376 -12.54 0.90 -8.16
N CYS A 377 -11.62 1.33 -9.03
CA CYS A 377 -11.73 2.61 -9.71
C CYS A 377 -12.94 2.66 -10.67
N GLU A 378 -13.18 1.60 -11.44
CA GLU A 378 -14.34 1.49 -12.34
C GLU A 378 -15.66 1.62 -11.55
N ARG A 379 -15.77 0.91 -10.42
CA ARG A 379 -16.94 1.00 -9.53
C ARG A 379 -17.13 2.42 -9.00
N ILE A 380 -16.06 3.08 -8.54
CA ILE A 380 -16.12 4.46 -8.02
C ILE A 380 -16.60 5.43 -9.11
N VAL A 381 -16.02 5.40 -10.31
CA VAL A 381 -16.38 6.32 -11.40
C VAL A 381 -17.79 6.09 -11.92
N SER A 382 -18.27 4.83 -11.90
CA SER A 382 -19.63 4.49 -12.34
C SER A 382 -20.72 5.16 -11.51
N ILE A 383 -20.50 5.37 -10.21
CA ILE A 383 -21.44 6.01 -9.28
C ILE A 383 -21.75 7.44 -9.71
N PHE A 384 -20.76 8.16 -10.24
CA PHE A 384 -20.94 9.54 -10.70
C PHE A 384 -21.44 9.65 -12.13
N SER A 385 -21.33 8.56 -12.89
CA SER A 385 -21.69 8.46 -14.31
C SER A 385 -23.18 8.17 -14.55
N LEU A 386 -23.88 7.67 -13.52
CA LEU A 386 -25.30 7.27 -13.57
C LEU A 386 -26.28 8.36 -13.12
N ASP A 387 -25.80 9.47 -12.54
CA ASP A 387 -26.63 10.65 -12.23
C ASP A 387 -26.85 11.53 -13.48
N GLY A 388 -27.49 10.96 -14.49
CA GLY A 388 -28.00 11.67 -15.67
C GLY A 388 -29.36 12.29 -15.39
#